data_AF-A0A8I1HEB2-F1
#
_entry.id   AF-A0A8I1HEB2-F1
#
_cell.length_a   1.000
_cell.length_b   1.000
_cell.length_c   1.000
_cell.angle_alpha   90.00
_cell.angle_beta   90.00
_cell.angle_gamma   90.00
#
_symmetry.space_group_name_H-M   'P 1'
#
loop_
_entity.id
_entity.type
_entity.pdbx_description
1 polymer ?
#
loop_
_entity_poly.entity_id
_entity_poly.type
_entity_poly.pdbx_seq_one_letter_code
_entity_poly.pdbx_strand_id
1 'polypeptide(L)'
;DGSWTVPNPGLNDGDVVTATATDPAGNESVPATEVVDALAPTAPEIDPINGTDPITGTAEPGSTVTVTYPDGTTATVVAGTDGSWTVPNPGLNDGDVVTATATDPAGNES
;
A
#
# COMPACT_ATOMS: atom_id res chain seq x y z
N ASP A 1 -28.04 -6.24 -11.29
CA ASP A 1 -26.93 -5.45 -11.88
C ASP A 1 -25.82 -6.34 -12.44
N GLY A 2 -25.76 -7.63 -12.07
CA GLY A 2 -24.74 -8.57 -12.57
C GLY A 2 -23.57 -8.76 -11.60
N SER A 3 -23.63 -8.16 -10.41
CA SER A 3 -22.60 -8.27 -9.37
C SER A 3 -22.64 -9.64 -8.67
N TRP A 4 -21.47 -10.19 -8.35
CA TRP A 4 -21.30 -11.44 -7.62
C TRP A 4 -20.11 -11.34 -6.66
N THR A 5 -20.09 -12.21 -5.64
CA THR A 5 -18.95 -12.37 -4.73
C THR A 5 -18.77 -13.85 -4.41
N VAL A 6 -17.52 -14.25 -4.19
CA VAL A 6 -17.15 -15.59 -3.72
C VAL A 6 -16.19 -15.42 -2.54
N PRO A 7 -16.37 -16.17 -1.43
CA PRO A 7 -15.43 -16.10 -0.31
C PRO A 7 -14.01 -16.51 -0.73
N ASN A 8 -13.00 -15.81 -0.21
CA ASN A 8 -11.59 -16.21 -0.40
C ASN A 8 -11.34 -17.59 0.24
N PRO A 9 -10.94 -18.62 -0.53
CA PRO A 9 -10.69 -19.97 -0.01
C PRO A 9 -9.36 -20.12 0.75
N GLY A 10 -8.60 -19.04 0.94
CA GLY A 10 -7.25 -19.08 1.51
C GLY A 10 -6.17 -18.96 0.44
N LEU A 11 -6.38 -18.07 -0.53
CA LEU A 11 -5.39 -17.76 -1.56
C LEU A 11 -4.15 -17.10 -0.95
N ASN A 12 -3.00 -17.40 -1.53
CA ASN A 12 -1.68 -16.91 -1.15
C ASN A 12 -1.13 -15.98 -2.23
N ASP A 13 -0.06 -15.26 -1.88
CA ASP A 13 0.68 -14.44 -2.84
C ASP A 13 1.08 -15.25 -4.09
N GLY A 14 0.83 -14.68 -5.26
CA GLY A 14 1.09 -15.30 -6.55
C GLY A 14 0.02 -16.27 -7.05
N ASP A 15 -1.03 -16.57 -6.27
CA ASP A 15 -2.13 -17.41 -6.75
C ASP A 15 -2.88 -16.71 -7.90
N VAL A 16 -3.21 -17.46 -8.95
CA VAL A 16 -3.96 -16.94 -10.10
C VAL A 16 -5.44 -17.22 -9.92
N VAL A 17 -6.25 -16.17 -9.84
CA VAL A 17 -7.71 -16.26 -9.84
C VAL A 17 -8.19 -16.21 -11.28
N THR A 18 -9.09 -17.11 -11.65
CA THR A 18 -9.73 -17.15 -12.97
C THR A 18 -11.25 -17.12 -12.83
N ALA A 19 -11.92 -16.31 -13.63
CA ALA A 19 -13.38 -16.22 -13.68
C ALA A 19 -13.91 -16.40 -15.11
N THR A 20 -14.93 -17.24 -15.27
CA THR A 20 -15.74 -17.35 -16.49
C THR A 20 -17.22 -17.14 -16.16
N ALA A 21 -18.00 -16.79 -17.17
CA ALA A 21 -19.45 -16.67 -17.07
C ALA A 21 -20.11 -17.48 -18.18
N THR A 22 -21.25 -18.12 -17.87
CA THR A 22 -22.05 -18.86 -18.85
C THR A 22 -23.43 -18.21 -18.98
N ASP A 23 -23.87 -17.92 -20.20
CA ASP A 23 -25.19 -17.38 -20.46
C ASP A 23 -26.30 -18.47 -20.39
N PRO A 24 -27.60 -18.10 -20.39
CA PRO A 24 -28.70 -19.08 -20.34
C PRO A 24 -28.77 -20.03 -21.56
N ALA A 25 -28.15 -19.67 -22.68
CA ALA A 25 -28.06 -20.50 -23.88
C ALA A 25 -26.86 -21.48 -23.82
N GLY A 26 -26.01 -21.37 -22.80
CA GLY A 26 -24.85 -22.22 -22.59
C GLY A 26 -23.56 -21.70 -23.22
N ASN A 27 -23.50 -20.44 -23.68
CA ASN A 27 -22.27 -19.86 -24.21
C ASN A 27 -21.38 -19.39 -23.05
N GLU A 28 -20.11 -19.80 -23.07
CA GLU A 28 -19.12 -19.40 -22.06
C GLU A 28 -18.33 -18.17 -22.52
N SER A 29 -17.98 -17.29 -21.57
CA SER A 29 -17.12 -16.14 -21.80
C SER A 29 -15.66 -16.55 -22.01
N VAL A 30 -14.86 -15.63 -22.54
CA VAL A 30 -13.41 -15.72 -22.37
C VAL A 30 -13.08 -15.57 -20.87
N PRO A 31 -12.09 -16.30 -20.32
CA PRO A 31 -11.69 -16.15 -18.94
C PRO A 31 -11.08 -14.77 -18.66
N ALA A 32 -11.41 -14.19 -17.51
CA ALA A 32 -10.64 -13.11 -16.89
C ALA A 32 -9.71 -13.69 -15.82
N THR A 33 -8.51 -13.13 -15.69
CA THR A 33 -7.52 -13.58 -14.71
C THR A 33 -6.92 -12.42 -13.95
N GLU A 34 -6.65 -12.63 -12.66
CA GLU A 34 -5.86 -11.73 -11.81
C GLU A 34 -4.89 -12.55 -10.96
N VAL A 35 -3.81 -11.91 -10.50
CA VAL A 35 -2.84 -12.52 -9.58
C VAL A 35 -3.04 -11.92 -8.20
N VAL A 36 -3.09 -12.77 -7.17
CA VAL A 36 -3.15 -12.33 -5.78
C VAL A 36 -1.82 -11.70 -5.41
N ASP A 37 -1.88 -10.46 -4.97
CA ASP A 37 -0.76 -9.75 -4.34
C ASP A 37 -1.04 -9.69 -2.83
N ALA A 38 -0.36 -10.53 -2.07
CA ALA A 38 -0.50 -10.60 -0.63
C ALA A 38 0.83 -10.30 0.09
N LEU A 39 1.84 -9.84 -0.64
CA LEU A 39 3.13 -9.52 -0.08
C LEU A 39 3.13 -8.07 0.41
N ALA A 40 3.37 -7.87 1.69
CA ALA A 40 3.54 -6.53 2.24
C ALA A 40 4.78 -5.83 1.67
N PRO A 41 4.73 -4.51 1.47
CA PRO A 41 5.91 -3.72 1.16
C PRO A 41 6.92 -3.82 2.30
N THR A 42 8.20 -3.61 2.01
CA THR A 42 9.19 -3.39 3.08
C THR A 42 8.86 -2.10 3.83
N ALA A 43 9.14 -2.05 5.13
CA ALA A 43 8.97 -0.83 5.93
C ALA A 43 9.69 0.37 5.27
N PRO A 44 9.08 1.56 5.25
CA PRO A 44 9.72 2.75 4.74
C PRO A 44 11.01 3.07 5.49
N GLU A 45 12.00 3.58 4.77
CA GLU A 45 13.17 4.21 5.37
C GLU A 45 12.89 5.70 5.58
N ILE A 46 13.24 6.23 6.74
CA ILE A 46 13.18 7.65 7.05
C ILE A 46 14.61 8.20 7.03
N ASP A 47 14.85 9.23 6.23
CA ASP A 47 16.14 9.92 6.18
C ASP A 47 16.42 10.66 7.51
N PRO A 48 17.67 11.07 7.78
CA PRO A 48 17.99 11.86 8.96
C PRO A 48 17.10 13.12 9.08
N ILE A 49 16.34 13.19 10.18
CA ILE A 49 15.43 14.29 10.47
C ILE A 49 16.10 15.40 11.28
N ASN A 50 15.59 16.61 11.15
CA ASN A 50 15.89 17.72 12.06
C ASN A 50 14.59 18.40 12.52
N GLY A 51 14.70 19.47 13.31
CA GLY A 51 13.55 20.11 13.93
C GLY A 51 12.62 20.85 12.98
N THR A 52 13.04 21.16 11.74
CA THR A 52 12.32 22.11 10.87
C THR A 52 12.15 21.67 9.42
N ASP A 53 13.13 20.97 8.85
CA ASP A 53 13.07 20.56 7.44
C ASP A 53 12.01 19.47 7.25
N PRO A 54 11.37 19.39 6.07
CA PRO A 54 10.44 18.31 5.73
C PRO A 54 11.06 16.94 6.00
N ILE A 55 10.23 15.99 6.42
CA ILE A 55 10.65 14.61 6.61
C ILE A 55 10.67 13.94 5.24
N THR A 56 11.77 13.31 4.90
CA THR A 56 11.96 12.58 3.64
C THR A 56 12.31 11.13 3.91
N GLY A 57 12.21 10.31 2.88
CA GLY A 57 12.63 8.92 2.95
C GLY A 57 12.38 8.17 1.65
N THR A 58 12.49 6.84 1.75
CA THR A 58 12.18 5.94 0.64
C THR A 58 11.16 4.88 1.06
N ALA A 59 10.39 4.39 0.09
CA ALA A 59 9.46 3.28 0.23
C ALA A 59 9.27 2.59 -1.12
N GLU A 60 8.50 1.51 -1.17
CA GLU A 60 8.12 0.90 -2.43
C GLU A 60 7.39 1.90 -3.34
N PRO A 61 7.79 2.08 -4.61
CA PRO A 61 7.15 3.02 -5.53
C PRO A 61 5.64 2.82 -5.64
N GLY A 62 4.87 3.90 -5.50
CA GLY A 62 3.41 3.85 -5.57
C GLY A 62 2.71 3.36 -4.30
N SER A 63 3.45 2.89 -3.29
CA SER A 63 2.88 2.62 -1.96
C SER A 63 2.51 3.92 -1.25
N THR A 64 1.50 3.85 -0.38
CA THR A 64 1.12 4.94 0.52
C THR A 64 1.94 4.85 1.80
N VAL A 65 2.77 5.84 2.07
CA VAL A 65 3.51 5.99 3.32
C VAL A 65 2.65 6.73 4.33
N THR A 66 2.51 6.17 5.53
CA THR A 66 1.87 6.80 6.69
C THR A 66 2.94 7.12 7.73
N VAL A 67 3.23 8.40 7.91
CA VAL A 67 4.17 8.90 8.93
C VAL A 67 3.41 9.22 10.21
N THR A 68 3.86 8.70 11.35
CA THR A 68 3.31 8.99 12.69
C THR A 68 4.29 9.85 13.48
N TYR A 69 3.81 11.00 13.94
CA TYR A 69 4.58 11.97 14.72
C TYR A 69 4.56 11.64 16.22
N PRO A 70 5.43 12.28 17.05
CA PRO A 70 5.52 12.00 18.48
C PRO A 70 4.21 12.21 19.26
N ASP A 71 3.34 13.11 18.78
CA ASP A 71 2.04 13.40 19.39
C ASP A 71 0.93 12.42 18.95
N GLY A 72 1.26 11.46 18.07
CA GLY A 72 0.35 10.47 17.51
C GLY A 72 -0.45 10.96 16.31
N THR A 73 -0.28 12.21 15.86
CA THR A 73 -0.85 12.67 14.59
C THR A 73 -0.12 12.03 13.41
N THR A 74 -0.77 12.01 12.24
CA THR A 74 -0.22 11.37 11.05
C THR A 74 -0.23 12.28 9.82
N ALA A 75 0.68 12.00 8.90
CA ALA A 75 0.65 12.49 7.53
C ALA A 75 0.78 11.32 6.55
N THR A 76 0.13 11.44 5.40
CA THR A 76 0.18 10.41 4.34
C THR A 76 0.68 10.99 3.03
N VAL A 77 1.43 10.18 2.28
CA VAL A 77 1.96 10.53 0.96
C VAL A 77 2.14 9.26 0.13
N VAL A 78 1.93 9.36 -1.18
CA VAL A 78 2.25 8.26 -2.11
C VAL A 78 3.71 8.39 -2.51
N ALA A 79 4.49 7.33 -2.35
CA ALA A 79 5.87 7.29 -2.80
C ALA A 79 5.95 7.45 -4.32
N GLY A 80 6.89 8.28 -4.78
CA GLY A 80 7.13 8.53 -6.19
C GLY A 80 7.53 7.26 -6.95
N THR A 81 7.61 7.36 -8.28
CA THR A 81 8.03 6.23 -9.13
C THR A 81 9.48 5.78 -8.87
N ASP A 82 10.28 6.63 -8.24
CA ASP A 82 11.64 6.34 -7.76
C ASP A 82 11.70 5.92 -6.29
N GLY A 83 10.54 5.79 -5.62
CA GLY A 83 10.42 5.43 -4.22
C GLY A 83 10.58 6.61 -3.25
N SER A 84 10.89 7.81 -3.74
CA SER A 84 11.07 8.98 -2.88
C SER A 84 9.74 9.50 -2.34
N TRP A 85 9.74 9.97 -1.09
CA TRP A 85 8.56 10.61 -0.49
C TRP A 85 8.96 11.77 0.44
N THR A 86 8.01 12.67 0.68
CA THR A 86 8.19 13.78 1.62
C THR A 86 6.87 14.16 2.30
N VAL A 87 6.94 14.49 3.59
CA VAL A 87 5.81 15.05 4.36
C VAL A 87 6.25 16.29 5.15
N PRO A 88 5.33 17.21 5.49
CA PRO A 88 5.64 18.36 6.32
C PRO A 88 6.17 17.96 7.71
N ASN A 89 7.11 18.72 8.23
CA ASN A 89 7.55 18.57 9.62
C ASN A 89 6.74 19.52 10.52
N PRO A 90 6.03 19.01 11.56
CA PRO A 90 5.21 19.85 12.44
C PRO A 90 6.05 20.70 13.43
N GLY A 91 7.37 20.51 13.46
CA GLY A 91 8.28 21.04 14.46
C GLY A 91 8.65 19.95 15.45
N LEU A 92 9.87 19.42 15.34
CA LEU A 92 10.39 18.36 16.21
C LEU A 92 11.46 18.87 17.18
N ASN A 93 11.53 18.25 18.35
CA ASN A 93 12.51 18.50 19.40
C ASN A 93 13.53 17.36 19.50
N ASP A 94 14.61 17.60 20.24
CA ASP A 94 15.59 16.56 20.53
C ASP A 94 14.94 15.39 21.30
N GLY A 95 15.16 14.18 20.82
CA GLY A 95 14.57 12.95 21.36
C GLY A 95 13.16 12.61 20.85
N ASP A 96 12.57 13.44 20.00
CA ASP A 96 11.30 13.09 19.33
C ASP A 96 11.49 11.90 18.39
N VAL A 97 10.49 11.00 18.37
CA VAL A 97 10.50 9.78 17.56
C VAL A 97 9.40 9.86 16.50
N VAL A 98 9.79 9.62 15.25
CA VAL A 98 8.89 9.52 14.10
C VAL A 98 8.96 8.09 13.57
N THR A 99 7.81 7.51 13.26
CA THR A 99 7.72 6.19 12.61
C THR A 99 6.99 6.29 11.28
N ALA A 100 7.17 5.30 10.41
CA ALA A 100 6.45 5.22 9.14
C ALA A 100 6.08 3.76 8.82
N THR A 101 4.90 3.56 8.23
CA THR A 101 4.49 2.31 7.58
C THR A 101 4.18 2.58 6.11
N ALA A 102 4.26 1.56 5.26
CA ALA A 102 3.82 1.62 3.87
C ALA A 102 2.66 0.65 3.63
N THR A 103 1.71 1.07 2.80
CA THR A 103 0.65 0.21 2.26
C THR A 103 0.74 0.19 0.74
N ASP A 104 0.87 -0.98 0.14
CA ASP A 104 0.92 -1.13 -1.32
C ASP A 104 -0.46 -0.88 -1.99
N PRO A 105 -0.55 -0.87 -3.34
CA PRO A 105 -1.83 -0.72 -4.03
C PRO A 105 -2.84 -1.87 -3.80
N ALA A 106 -2.37 -3.05 -3.41
CA ALA A 106 -3.21 -4.20 -3.08
C ALA A 106 -3.79 -4.13 -1.64
N GLY A 107 -3.24 -3.23 -0.81
CA GLY A 107 -3.68 -2.99 0.56
C GLY A 107 -2.85 -3.73 1.62
N ASN A 108 -1.70 -4.30 1.27
CA ASN A 108 -0.82 -4.97 2.22
C ASN A 108 0.05 -3.93 2.95
N GLU A 109 0.21 -4.06 4.27
CA GLU A 109 0.96 -3.11 5.11
C GLU A 109 2.24 -3.72 5.68
N SER A 110 3.32 -2.92 5.73
CA SER A 110 4.65 -3.26 6.28
C SER A 110 4.68 -3.45 7.81
#